data_AF-A0A183PCS8-F1
#
_entry.id   AF-A0A183PCS8-F1
#
_cell.length_a   1.000
_cell.length_b   1.000
_cell.length_c   1.000
_cell.angle_alpha   90.00
_cell.angle_beta   90.00
_cell.angle_gamma   90.00
#
_symmetry.space_group_name_H-M   'P 1'
#
loop_
_entity.id
_entity.type
_entity.pdbx_description
1 polymer ?
#
loop_
_entity_poly.entity_id
_entity_poly.type
_entity_poly.pdbx_seq_one_letter_code
_entity_poly.pdbx_strand_id
1 'polypeptide(L)'
;MTKIPLNDTEFEYLRTTLISESTSVSDKFDKLYYSKGYLTGRQAAAILACYKTAPERVRVIKALQKRLCRMTCAEAIEILNVLQSTNYDRLFALDCIKQ
;
A
#
# COMPACT_ATOMS: atom_id res chain seq x y z
N MET A 1 13.43 10.05 -12.90
CA MET A 1 12.18 9.74 -13.65
C MET A 1 11.00 9.99 -12.74
N THR A 2 10.01 10.74 -13.21
CA THR A 2 8.76 10.98 -12.46
C THR A 2 7.94 9.69 -12.49
N LYS A 3 7.63 9.15 -11.31
CA LYS A 3 6.76 7.97 -11.17
C LYS A 3 5.33 8.37 -11.54
N ILE A 4 4.76 7.73 -12.55
CA ILE A 4 3.37 7.99 -13.00
C ILE A 4 2.46 7.03 -12.22
N PRO A 5 1.53 7.54 -11.40
CA PRO A 5 0.61 6.68 -10.66
C PRO A 5 -0.37 5.98 -11.60
N LEU A 6 -0.92 4.85 -11.15
CA LEU A 6 -2.06 4.21 -11.80
C LEU A 6 -3.21 5.21 -11.94
N ASN A 7 -3.92 5.16 -13.08
CA ASN A 7 -5.16 5.89 -13.22
C ASN A 7 -6.27 5.25 -12.37
N ASP A 8 -7.38 5.96 -12.19
CA ASP A 8 -8.46 5.52 -11.29
C ASP A 8 -9.05 4.17 -11.70
N THR A 9 -9.20 3.92 -13.00
CA THR A 9 -9.75 2.64 -13.52
C THR A 9 -8.82 1.46 -13.24
N GLU A 10 -7.52 1.63 -13.50
CA GLU A 10 -6.50 0.60 -13.23
C GLU A 10 -6.39 0.33 -11.73
N PHE A 11 -6.45 1.39 -10.92
CA PHE A 11 -6.39 1.31 -9.48
C PHE A 11 -7.61 0.59 -8.90
N GLU A 12 -8.83 0.94 -9.31
CA GLU A 12 -10.04 0.29 -8.82
C GLU A 12 -10.14 -1.18 -9.26
N TYR A 13 -9.63 -1.51 -10.46
CA TYR A 13 -9.50 -2.91 -10.89
C TYR A 13 -8.58 -3.71 -9.96
N LEU A 14 -7.39 -3.17 -9.66
CA LEU A 14 -6.46 -3.79 -8.71
C LEU A 14 -7.10 -3.92 -7.32
N ARG A 15 -7.70 -2.85 -6.82
CA ARG A 15 -8.33 -2.83 -5.49
C ARG A 15 -9.44 -3.86 -5.37
N THR A 16 -10.34 -3.95 -6.36
CA THR A 16 -11.42 -4.93 -6.40
C THR A 16 -10.87 -6.37 -6.45
N THR A 17 -9.80 -6.59 -7.22
CA THR A 17 -9.10 -7.88 -7.31
C THR A 17 -8.51 -8.31 -5.97
N LEU A 18 -7.99 -7.36 -5.18
CA LEU A 18 -7.50 -7.66 -3.83
C LEU A 18 -8.66 -7.88 -2.86
N ILE A 19 -9.72 -7.09 -2.92
CA ILE A 19 -10.88 -7.27 -2.01
C ILE A 19 -11.53 -8.64 -2.22
N SER A 20 -11.67 -9.11 -3.47
CA SER A 20 -12.27 -10.41 -3.78
C SER A 20 -11.40 -11.59 -3.31
N GLU A 21 -10.08 -11.41 -3.21
CA GLU A 21 -9.17 -12.42 -2.67
C GLU A 21 -9.20 -12.43 -1.13
N SER A 22 -10.17 -13.14 -0.56
CA SER A 22 -10.40 -13.18 0.90
C SER A 22 -9.82 -14.41 1.59
N THR A 23 -9.43 -15.42 0.81
CA THR A 23 -9.09 -16.77 1.29
C THR A 23 -7.59 -17.00 1.47
N SER A 24 -6.75 -16.46 0.58
CA SER A 24 -5.29 -16.59 0.67
C SER A 24 -4.61 -15.24 0.76
N VAL A 25 -3.97 -14.97 1.90
CA VAL A 25 -3.13 -13.77 2.09
C VAL A 25 -1.93 -13.81 1.14
N SER A 26 -1.39 -15.00 0.86
CA SER A 26 -0.27 -15.16 -0.08
C SER A 26 -0.69 -14.80 -1.49
N ASP A 27 -1.83 -15.31 -1.97
CA ASP A 27 -2.31 -15.09 -3.34
C ASP A 27 -2.70 -13.62 -3.53
N LYS A 28 -3.31 -13.01 -2.51
CA LYS A 28 -3.58 -11.56 -2.48
C LYS A 28 -2.27 -10.76 -2.59
N PHE A 29 -1.24 -11.16 -1.86
CA PHE A 29 0.06 -10.50 -1.91
C PHE A 29 0.73 -10.71 -3.28
N ASP A 30 0.65 -11.89 -3.88
CA ASP A 30 1.21 -12.18 -5.20
C ASP A 30 0.52 -11.36 -6.30
N LYS A 31 -0.82 -11.25 -6.25
CA LYS A 31 -1.59 -10.38 -7.15
C LYS A 31 -1.14 -8.92 -7.04
N LEU A 32 -0.90 -8.43 -5.82
CA LEU A 32 -0.33 -7.08 -5.62
C LEU A 32 1.11 -6.99 -6.14
N TYR A 33 1.94 -8.00 -5.89
CA TYR A 33 3.35 -8.01 -6.29
C TYR A 33 3.51 -7.97 -7.82
N TYR A 34 2.72 -8.76 -8.54
CA TYR A 34 2.73 -8.80 -10.00
C TYR A 34 1.92 -7.68 -10.67
N SER A 35 1.11 -6.94 -9.90
CA SER A 35 0.49 -5.71 -10.42
C SER A 35 1.57 -4.70 -10.80
N LYS A 36 1.41 -4.08 -11.97
CA LYS A 36 2.33 -3.03 -12.45
C LYS A 36 1.87 -1.66 -11.97
N GLY A 37 2.74 -0.67 -12.12
CA GLY A 37 2.43 0.74 -11.85
C GLY A 37 2.88 1.23 -10.48
N TYR A 38 2.92 2.56 -10.39
CA TYR A 38 3.22 3.29 -9.17
C TYR A 38 1.94 3.71 -8.46
N LEU A 39 2.03 3.98 -7.16
CA LEU A 39 0.89 4.32 -6.32
C LEU A 39 1.12 5.67 -5.66
N THR A 40 0.09 6.50 -5.62
CA THR A 40 0.04 7.68 -4.73
C THR A 40 -0.03 7.23 -3.26
N GLY A 41 0.18 8.16 -2.33
CA GLY A 41 0.07 7.81 -0.92
C GLY A 41 -1.36 7.40 -0.55
N ARG A 42 -2.37 8.07 -1.13
CA ARG A 42 -3.78 7.68 -0.98
C ARG A 42 -4.08 6.27 -1.50
N GLN A 43 -3.60 5.97 -2.71
CA GLN A 43 -3.76 4.64 -3.31
C GLN A 43 -3.10 3.57 -2.45
N ALA A 44 -1.90 3.83 -1.92
CA ALA A 44 -1.22 2.92 -1.02
C ALA A 44 -2.00 2.70 0.29
N ALA A 45 -2.53 3.75 0.91
CA ALA A 45 -3.37 3.64 2.10
C ALA A 45 -4.62 2.78 1.84
N ALA A 46 -5.28 2.97 0.70
CA ALA A 46 -6.43 2.17 0.29
C ALA A 46 -6.07 0.69 0.04
N ILE A 47 -4.90 0.39 -0.54
CA ILE A 47 -4.41 -0.99 -0.69
C ILE A 47 -4.11 -1.63 0.67
N LEU A 48 -3.49 -0.89 1.60
CA LEU A 48 -3.22 -1.38 2.96
C LEU A 48 -4.51 -1.71 3.71
N ALA A 49 -5.59 -0.96 3.48
CA ALA A 49 -6.89 -1.23 4.08
C ALA A 49 -7.53 -2.55 3.62
N CYS A 50 -7.08 -3.13 2.49
CA CYS A 50 -7.52 -4.45 2.01
C CYS A 50 -6.93 -5.63 2.82
N TYR A 51 -5.98 -5.35 3.73
CA TYR A 51 -5.32 -6.34 4.58
C TYR A 51 -5.81 -6.23 6.02
N LYS A 52 -6.02 -7.39 6.65
CA LYS A 52 -6.73 -7.49 7.92
C LYS A 52 -5.81 -7.20 9.10
N THR A 53 -4.62 -7.78 9.08
CA THR A 53 -3.72 -7.76 10.23
C THR A 53 -2.60 -6.74 10.08
N ALA A 54 -2.07 -6.25 11.20
CA ALA A 54 -0.94 -5.34 11.22
C ALA A 54 0.29 -5.90 10.47
N PRO A 55 0.71 -7.16 10.70
CA PRO A 55 1.87 -7.72 10.03
C PRO A 55 1.70 -7.80 8.50
N GLU A 56 0.49 -8.07 8.02
CA GLU A 56 0.18 -8.00 6.57
C GLU A 56 0.42 -6.61 6.01
N ARG A 57 -0.14 -5.58 6.66
CA ARG A 57 0.02 -4.18 6.24
C ARG A 57 1.49 -3.75 6.24
N VAL A 58 2.25 -4.15 7.24
CA VAL A 58 3.70 -3.90 7.32
C VAL A 58 4.46 -4.58 6.17
N ARG A 59 4.14 -5.83 5.85
CA ARG A 59 4.74 -6.54 4.72
C ARG A 59 4.41 -5.87 3.39
N VAL A 60 3.17 -5.38 3.24
CA VAL A 60 2.69 -4.70 2.04
C VAL A 60 3.37 -3.36 1.84
N ILE A 61 3.45 -2.50 2.87
CA ILE A 61 4.11 -1.19 2.71
C ILE A 61 5.59 -1.34 2.38
N LYS A 62 6.27 -2.35 2.93
CA LYS A 62 7.65 -2.69 2.58
C LYS A 62 7.78 -3.08 1.10
N ALA A 63 6.87 -3.89 0.58
CA ALA A 63 6.86 -4.30 -0.82
C ALA A 63 6.57 -3.13 -1.77
N LEU A 64 5.76 -2.17 -1.33
CA LEU A 64 5.39 -0.99 -2.10
C LEU A 64 6.45 0.11 -2.09
N GLN A 65 7.45 0.09 -1.20
CA GLN A 65 8.46 1.15 -1.02
C GLN A 65 9.00 1.72 -2.34
N LYS A 66 9.41 0.86 -3.28
CA LYS A 66 9.97 1.29 -4.58
C LYS A 66 8.91 1.78 -5.58
N ARG A 67 7.65 1.42 -5.35
CA ARG A 67 6.48 1.73 -6.19
C ARG A 67 5.68 2.93 -5.71
N LEU A 68 6.02 3.53 -4.57
CA LEU A 68 5.38 4.75 -4.09
C LEU A 68 5.87 5.97 -4.87
N CYS A 69 4.95 6.80 -5.33
CA CYS A 69 5.23 8.15 -5.82
C CYS A 69 5.70 9.07 -4.69
N ARG A 70 6.22 10.24 -5.06
CA ARG A 70 6.37 11.34 -4.09
C ARG A 70 4.99 11.65 -3.51
N MET A 71 4.94 11.93 -2.22
CA MET A 71 3.70 12.17 -1.50
C MET A 71 3.83 13.36 -0.57
N THR A 72 2.69 13.94 -0.21
CA THR A 72 2.60 14.99 0.82
C THR A 72 2.61 14.38 2.22
N CYS A 73 2.90 15.20 3.24
CA CYS A 73 2.76 14.76 4.64
C CYS A 73 1.33 14.33 4.99
N ALA A 74 0.32 14.93 4.36
CA ALA A 74 -1.07 14.53 4.54
C ALA A 74 -1.30 13.09 4.07
N GLU A 75 -0.81 12.74 2.88
CA GLU A 75 -0.89 11.37 2.36
C GLU A 75 -0.07 10.38 3.21
N ALA A 76 1.10 10.79 3.72
CA ALA A 76 1.88 9.97 4.64
C ALA A 76 1.10 9.68 5.93
N ILE A 77 0.38 10.67 6.47
CA ILE A 77 -0.49 10.49 7.64
C ILE A 77 -1.61 9.49 7.35
N GLU A 78 -2.23 9.54 6.15
CA GLU A 78 -3.24 8.56 5.75
C GLU A 78 -2.68 7.13 5.81
N ILE A 79 -1.48 6.89 5.26
CA ILE A 79 -0.80 5.59 5.33
C ILE A 79 -0.58 5.15 6.79
N LEU A 80 -0.03 6.05 7.61
CA LEU A 80 0.28 5.75 9.02
C LEU A 80 -0.98 5.44 9.84
N ASN A 81 -2.11 6.04 9.51
CA ASN A 81 -3.38 5.79 10.17
C ASN A 81 -3.94 4.39 9.88
N VAL A 82 -3.68 3.84 8.69
CA VAL A 82 -4.11 2.46 8.35
C VAL A 82 -3.24 1.41 9.05
N LEU A 83 -2.00 1.73 9.36
CA LEU A 83 -1.04 0.79 9.98
C LEU A 83 -1.17 0.68 11.52
N GLN A 84 -1.84 1.63 12.18
CA GLN A 84 -1.82 1.83 13.64
C GLN A 84 -2.08 0.56 14.46
N SER A 85 -0.99 -0.13 14.79
CA SER A 85 -1.03 -1.30 15.68
C SER A 85 0.00 -1.14 16.80
N THR A 86 1.17 -0.58 16.50
CA THR A 86 2.17 -0.16 17.50
C THR A 86 2.97 1.08 17.04
N ASN A 87 3.67 1.76 17.97
CA ASN A 87 4.62 2.83 17.63
C ASN A 87 5.77 2.32 16.74
N TYR A 88 6.17 1.06 16.90
CA TYR A 88 7.18 0.43 16.06
C TYR A 88 6.74 0.33 14.60
N ASP A 89 5.50 -0.09 14.34
CA ASP A 89 4.97 -0.20 12.97
C ASP A 89 4.90 1.17 12.28
N ARG A 90 4.61 2.24 13.04
CA ARG A 90 4.60 3.61 12.52
C ARG A 90 6.00 4.08 12.12
N LEU A 91 7.01 3.82 12.95
CA LEU A 91 8.40 4.14 12.64
C LEU A 91 8.89 3.36 11.41
N PHE A 92 8.58 2.06 11.36
CA PHE A 92 8.94 1.22 10.22
C PHE A 92 8.29 1.71 8.92
N ALA A 93 7.03 2.09 8.97
CA ALA A 93 6.33 2.62 7.81
C ALA A 93 6.88 3.98 7.37
N LEU A 94 7.23 4.86 8.32
CA LEU A 94 7.95 6.10 8.03
C LEU A 94 9.24 5.83 7.25
N ASP A 95 10.00 4.81 7.63
CA ASP A 95 11.21 4.40 6.90
C ASP A 95 10.93 3.88 5.48
N CYS A 96 9.74 3.32 5.25
CA CYS A 96 9.31 2.85 3.93
C CYS A 96 8.80 3.99 3.03
N ILE A 97 8.25 5.06 3.60
CA ILE A 97 7.62 6.15 2.83
C ILE A 97 8.45 7.44 2.78
N LYS A 98 9.50 7.56 3.60
CA LYS A 98 10.48 8.66 3.49
C LYS A 98 11.19 8.55 2.13
N GLN A 99 10.90 9.47 1.21
CA GLN A 99 11.53 9.60 -0.11
C GLN A 99 12.06 11.02 -0.29
#